data_AF-A0A0F9U6G1-F1
#
_entry.id   AF-A0A0F9U6G1-F1
#
_cell.length_a   1.000
_cell.length_b   1.000
_cell.length_c   1.000
_cell.angle_alpha   90.00
_cell.angle_beta   90.00
_cell.angle_gamma   90.00
#
_symmetry.space_group_name_H-M   'P 1'
#
loop_
_entity.id
_entity.type
_entity.pdbx_description
1 polymer ?
#
loop_
_entity_poly.entity_id
_entity_poly.type
_entity_poly.pdbx_seq_one_letter_code
_entity_poly.pdbx_strand_id
1 'polypeptide(L)'
;MERGDLQRLSKDELIELVLRLQRPEKTSRTSSKPPFTDRKERRDKARPGGAKPGHEGKARAMSETFDRKVDHRPGQCPCCQAKLSTLALVRRVILNVPC
;
A
#
# COMPACT_ATOMS: atom_id res chain seq x y z
N MET A 1 4.71 9.05 -44.67
CA MET A 1 5.03 10.39 -45.18
C MET A 1 6.54 10.50 -45.19
N GLU A 2 7.13 10.69 -46.36
CA GLU A 2 8.58 10.72 -46.52
C GLU A 2 9.11 12.15 -46.39
N ARG A 3 10.44 12.29 -46.22
CA ARG A 3 11.08 13.61 -46.08
C ARG A 3 10.79 14.54 -47.27
N GLY A 4 10.61 13.97 -48.47
CA GLY A 4 10.29 14.73 -49.68
C GLY A 4 8.89 15.34 -49.67
N ASP A 5 7.94 14.72 -48.98
CA ASP A 5 6.56 15.23 -48.87
C ASP A 5 6.52 16.49 -47.98
N LEU A 6 7.31 16.50 -46.90
CA LEU A 6 7.41 17.62 -45.96
C LEU A 6 7.99 18.89 -46.60
N GLN A 7 8.92 18.75 -47.55
CA GLN A 7 9.56 19.89 -48.21
C GLN A 7 8.66 20.59 -49.23
N ARG A 8 7.56 19.94 -49.65
CA ARG A 8 6.60 20.49 -50.61
C ARG A 8 5.47 21.25 -49.94
N LEU A 9 5.33 21.13 -48.62
CA LEU A 9 4.32 21.84 -47.85
C LEU A 9 4.70 23.31 -47.71
N SER A 10 3.70 24.17 -47.82
CA SER A 10 3.84 25.56 -47.41
C SER A 10 4.07 25.65 -45.90
N LYS A 11 4.58 26.81 -45.44
CA LYS A 11 4.80 27.06 -44.02
C LYS A 11 3.55 26.83 -43.17
N ASP A 12 2.39 27.26 -43.66
CA ASP A 12 1.13 27.16 -42.93
C ASP A 12 0.64 25.72 -42.84
N GLU A 13 0.74 24.96 -43.94
CA GLU A 13 0.43 23.53 -43.95
C GLU A 13 1.37 22.73 -43.04
N LEU A 14 2.65 23.11 -43.00
CA LEU A 14 3.63 22.51 -42.11
C LEU A 14 3.28 22.80 -40.63
N ILE A 15 2.88 24.03 -40.31
CA ILE A 15 2.44 24.42 -38.97
C ILE A 15 1.20 23.62 -38.55
N GLU A 16 0.20 23.54 -39.43
CA GLU A 16 -1.03 22.80 -39.15
C GLU A 16 -0.75 21.32 -38.90
N LEU A 17 0.10 20.71 -39.72
CA LEU A 17 0.51 19.32 -39.56
C LEU A 17 1.21 19.08 -38.21
N VAL A 18 2.12 19.96 -37.80
CA VAL A 18 2.81 19.86 -36.51
C VAL A 18 1.83 20.01 -35.35
N LEU A 19 0.89 20.95 -35.43
CA LEU A 19 -0.11 21.15 -34.38
C LEU A 19 -1.02 19.92 -34.21
N ARG A 20 -1.44 19.29 -35.31
CA ARG A 20 -2.22 18.03 -35.28
C ARG A 20 -1.43 16.88 -34.66
N LEU A 21 -0.14 16.76 -34.96
CA LEU A 21 0.73 15.74 -34.37
C LEU A 21 0.94 15.93 -32.86
N GLN A 22 1.02 17.18 -32.40
CA GLN A 22 1.15 17.50 -30.96
C GLN A 22 -0.15 17.31 -30.18
N ARG A 23 -1.31 17.41 -30.85
CA ARG A 23 -2.64 17.29 -30.25
C ARG A 23 -3.45 16.25 -31.02
N PRO A 24 -3.10 14.96 -30.89
CA PRO A 24 -3.80 13.90 -31.60
C PRO A 24 -5.28 13.89 -31.21
N GLU A 25 -6.12 13.51 -32.17
CA GLU A 25 -7.56 13.38 -31.97
C GLU A 25 -7.86 12.44 -30.79
N LYS A 26 -8.88 12.81 -30.02
CA LYS A 26 -9.25 12.09 -28.82
C LYS A 26 -9.84 10.72 -29.19
N THR A 27 -9.10 9.65 -28.93
CA THR A 27 -9.54 8.28 -29.25
C THR A 27 -10.40 7.63 -28.15
N SER A 28 -10.47 8.23 -26.95
CA SER A 28 -11.22 7.69 -25.81
C SER A 28 -12.61 8.31 -25.65
N ARG A 29 -13.64 7.49 -25.37
CA ARG A 29 -14.99 7.97 -24.98
C ARG A 29 -15.00 8.71 -23.62
N THR A 30 -13.99 8.51 -22.79
CA THR A 30 -13.84 9.16 -21.47
C THR A 30 -13.14 10.51 -21.58
N SER A 31 -13.31 11.40 -20.59
CA SER A 31 -12.67 12.72 -20.52
C SER A 31 -11.15 12.65 -20.75
N SER A 32 -10.60 13.65 -21.45
CA SER A 32 -9.16 13.83 -21.66
C SER A 32 -8.43 14.34 -20.41
N LYS A 33 -9.16 14.63 -19.33
CA LYS A 33 -8.59 15.07 -18.06
C LYS A 33 -8.10 13.83 -17.28
N PRO A 34 -6.78 13.61 -17.13
CA PRO A 34 -6.29 12.45 -16.41
C PRO A 34 -6.73 12.49 -14.93
N PRO A 35 -7.02 11.34 -14.31
CA PRO A 35 -7.64 11.27 -12.97
C PRO A 35 -6.80 11.96 -11.88
N PHE A 36 -5.49 12.07 -12.07
CA PHE A 36 -4.61 12.81 -11.15
C PHE A 36 -4.82 14.34 -11.19
N THR A 37 -5.23 14.88 -12.35
CA THR A 37 -5.51 16.32 -12.52
C THR A 37 -6.94 16.69 -12.11
N ASP A 38 -7.81 15.70 -11.95
CA ASP A 38 -9.14 15.87 -11.40
C ASP A 38 -9.07 15.91 -9.86
N ARG A 39 -8.48 17.00 -9.34
CA ARG A 39 -8.55 17.28 -7.91
C ARG A 39 -9.99 17.60 -7.54
N LYS A 40 -10.66 16.63 -6.92
CA LYS A 40 -11.96 16.87 -6.29
C LYS A 40 -11.81 17.95 -5.24
N GLU A 41 -12.70 18.93 -5.26
CA GLU A 41 -12.75 19.98 -4.27
C GLU A 41 -12.88 19.37 -2.86
N ARG A 42 -12.09 19.89 -1.91
CA ARG A 42 -12.11 19.40 -0.54
C ARG A 42 -13.41 19.86 0.10
N ARG A 43 -14.29 18.91 0.42
CA ARG A 43 -15.54 19.19 1.15
C ARG A 43 -15.23 19.94 2.46
N ASP A 44 -16.07 20.91 2.83
CA ASP A 44 -15.91 21.73 4.06
C ASP A 44 -15.67 20.89 5.32
N LYS A 45 -16.27 19.70 5.40
CA LYS A 45 -16.17 18.77 6.54
C LYS A 45 -15.14 17.65 6.36
N ALA A 46 -14.18 17.80 5.44
CA ALA A 46 -13.15 16.79 5.24
C ALA A 46 -12.28 16.64 6.50
N ARG A 47 -12.28 15.45 7.09
CA ARG A 47 -11.39 15.14 8.22
C ARG A 47 -9.93 15.21 7.73
N PRO A 48 -8.98 15.71 8.55
CA PRO A 48 -7.57 15.71 8.19
C PRO A 48 -7.13 14.29 7.83
N GLY A 49 -6.41 14.17 6.72
CA GLY A 49 -5.86 12.90 6.27
C GLY A 49 -4.84 12.39 7.29
N GLY A 50 -4.94 11.11 7.64
CA GLY A 50 -4.05 10.44 8.57
C GLY A 50 -4.39 8.96 8.61
N ALA A 51 -3.42 8.14 9.02
CA ALA A 51 -3.71 6.75 9.33
C ALA A 51 -4.81 6.71 10.39
N LYS A 52 -5.88 5.95 10.13
CA LYS A 52 -6.89 5.70 11.15
C LYS A 52 -6.19 5.01 12.33
N PRO A 53 -6.47 5.40 13.59
CA PRO A 53 -6.05 4.60 14.73
C PRO A 53 -6.44 3.14 14.52
N GLY A 54 -5.54 2.21 14.83
CA GLY A 54 -5.82 0.79 14.73
C GLY A 54 -7.02 0.40 15.59
N HIS A 55 -7.66 -0.71 15.23
CA HIS A 55 -8.70 -1.30 16.09
C HIS A 55 -8.07 -1.86 17.36
N GLU A 56 -8.81 -1.76 18.47
CA GLU A 56 -8.44 -2.45 19.70
C GLU A 56 -8.34 -3.96 19.43
N GLY A 57 -7.19 -4.54 19.80
CA GLY A 57 -6.93 -5.95 19.56
C GLY A 57 -7.90 -6.81 20.36
N LYS A 58 -8.63 -7.70 19.68
CA LYS A 58 -9.45 -8.73 20.34
C LYS A 58 -8.52 -9.84 20.85
N ALA A 59 -8.10 -9.74 22.11
CA ALA A 59 -7.50 -10.85 22.83
C ALA A 59 -8.58 -11.59 23.66
N ARG A 60 -8.37 -12.87 23.94
CA ARG A 60 -9.17 -13.56 24.96
C ARG A 60 -8.84 -12.95 26.32
N ALA A 61 -9.86 -12.61 27.11
CA ALA A 61 -9.67 -12.23 28.50
C ALA A 61 -9.05 -13.42 29.28
N MET A 62 -8.13 -13.12 30.20
CA MET A 62 -7.58 -14.13 31.10
C MET A 62 -8.68 -14.62 32.06
N SER A 63 -8.73 -15.93 32.30
CA SER A 63 -9.55 -16.49 33.38
C SER A 63 -9.02 -16.01 34.73
N GLU A 64 -9.91 -15.70 35.66
CA GLU A 64 -9.53 -15.39 37.05
C GLU A 64 -9.03 -16.64 37.78
N THR A 65 -9.54 -17.82 37.40
CA THR A 65 -9.10 -19.12 37.90
C THR A 65 -8.13 -19.74 36.91
N PHE A 66 -6.84 -19.69 37.23
CA PHE A 66 -5.79 -20.43 36.52
C PHE A 66 -4.85 -21.06 37.55
N ASP A 67 -4.39 -22.28 37.29
CA ASP A 67 -3.59 -23.02 38.27
C ASP A 67 -2.19 -22.44 38.41
N ARG A 68 -1.55 -22.14 37.26
CA ARG A 68 -0.18 -21.61 37.22
C ARG A 68 0.12 -20.83 35.95
N LYS A 69 0.98 -19.85 36.10
CA LYS A 69 1.56 -19.07 35.00
C LYS A 69 2.95 -19.61 34.67
N VAL A 70 3.19 -19.98 33.42
CA VAL A 70 4.49 -20.52 32.98
C VAL A 70 5.03 -19.68 31.82
N ASP A 71 6.23 -19.15 32.00
CA ASP A 71 6.96 -18.45 30.94
C ASP A 71 7.76 -19.49 30.14
N HIS A 72 7.38 -19.75 28.88
CA HIS A 72 8.11 -20.67 28.02
C HIS A 72 9.24 -19.94 27.28
N ARG A 73 10.46 -20.47 27.42
CA ARG A 73 11.64 -20.03 26.68
C ARG A 73 12.31 -21.23 26.03
N PRO A 74 12.51 -21.24 24.71
CA PRO A 74 13.29 -22.29 24.08
C PRO A 74 14.76 -22.12 24.50
N GLY A 75 15.35 -23.17 25.07
CA GLY A 75 16.78 -23.18 25.41
C GLY A 75 17.70 -23.34 24.19
N GLN A 76 17.15 -23.82 23.07
CA GLN A 76 17.88 -24.11 21.84
C GLN A 76 17.06 -23.68 20.62
N CYS A 77 17.74 -23.31 19.55
CA CYS A 77 17.11 -23.00 18.28
C CYS A 77 16.48 -24.26 17.67
N PRO A 78 15.19 -24.28 17.32
CA PRO A 78 14.56 -25.47 16.71
C PRO A 78 15.12 -25.80 15.32
N CYS A 79 15.79 -24.84 14.66
CA CYS A 79 16.38 -25.04 13.33
C CYS A 79 17.81 -25.58 13.39
N CYS A 80 18.67 -24.98 14.22
CA CYS A 80 20.11 -25.28 14.24
C CYS A 80 20.64 -25.79 15.59
N GLN A 81 19.77 -25.99 16.59
CA GLN A 81 20.08 -26.49 17.94
C GLN A 81 21.07 -25.66 18.77
N ALA A 82 21.56 -24.53 18.23
CA ALA A 82 22.40 -23.60 18.96
C ALA A 82 21.70 -23.12 20.25
N LYS A 83 22.47 -22.99 21.33
CA LYS A 83 21.98 -22.46 22.61
C LYS A 83 21.47 -21.04 22.42
N LEU A 84 20.22 -20.80 22.79
CA LEU A 84 19.64 -19.45 22.79
C LEU A 84 19.99 -18.77 24.10
N SER A 85 20.51 -17.55 24.03
CA SER A 85 20.79 -16.75 25.22
C SER A 85 19.48 -16.36 25.91
N THR A 86 19.56 -16.10 27.21
CA THR A 86 18.41 -15.85 28.11
C THR A 86 17.53 -14.65 27.71
N LEU A 87 17.99 -13.85 26.75
CA LEU A 87 17.28 -12.69 26.19
C LEU A 87 16.33 -13.05 25.02
N ALA A 88 16.26 -14.32 24.61
CA ALA A 88 15.35 -14.75 23.56
C ALA A 88 13.87 -14.68 24.01
N LEU A 89 13.00 -14.28 23.07
CA LEU A 89 11.58 -13.97 23.23
C LEU A 89 10.83 -14.99 24.11
N VAL A 90 10.12 -14.49 25.13
CA VAL A 90 9.29 -15.30 26.03
C VAL A 90 7.92 -15.50 25.40
N ARG A 91 7.52 -16.75 25.14
CA ARG A 91 6.11 -17.07 24.89
C ARG A 91 5.47 -17.43 26.23
N ARG A 92 4.53 -16.60 26.66
CA ARG A 92 3.80 -16.80 27.92
C ARG A 92 2.57 -17.65 27.65
N VAL A 93 2.45 -18.80 28.30
CA VAL A 93 1.31 -19.71 28.17
C VAL A 93 0.77 -20.00 29.58
N ILE A 94 -0.55 -20.01 29.71
CA ILE A 94 -1.23 -20.39 30.94
C ILE A 94 -1.85 -21.76 30.68
N LEU A 95 -1.50 -22.73 31.51
CA LEU A 95 -1.96 -24.12 31.38
C LEU A 95 -2.98 -24.39 32.48
N ASN A 96 -4.15 -24.90 32.09
CA ASN A 96 -5.05 -25.58 33.01
C ASN A 96 -4.65 -27.05 33.01
N VAL A 97 -4.22 -27.57 34.15
CA VAL A 97 -3.81 -28.97 34.27
C VAL A 97 -5.05 -29.74 34.73
N PRO A 98 -5.63 -30.64 33.91
CA PRO A 98 -6.70 -31.50 34.40
C PRO A 98 -6.14 -32.40 35.50
N CYS A 99 -6.87 -32.51 36.62
CA CYS A 99 -6.61 -33.46 37.69
C CYS A 99 -6.65 -34.90 37.17
#